data_AF-A0A5C6U2V9-F1
#
_entry.id   AF-A0A5C6U2V9-F1
#
_cell.length_a   1.000
_cell.length_b   1.000
_cell.length_c   1.000
_cell.angle_alpha   90.00
_cell.angle_beta   90.00
_cell.angle_gamma   90.00
#
_symmetry.space_group_name_H-M   'P 1'
#
loop_
_entity.id
_entity.type
_entity.pdbx_description
1 polymer ?
#
loop_
_entity_poly.entity_id
_entity_poly.type
_entity_poly.pdbx_seq_one_letter_code
_entity_poly.pdbx_strand_id
1 'polypeptide(L)'
;MNAKTLIATALVLSFAGAGAAFAQEGTQDFPVPQWKSSVTRSEVVATLKATPAAQVQAGEASAAPKAASTLTRAQVQAETREALRLGVIGSDEGTVRVATPAQAEQIRAAGLRALDGNVARAE
;
A
#
# COMPACT_ATOMS: atom_id res chain seq x y z
N MET A 1 -6.38 -52.54 45.14
CA MET A 1 -6.87 -51.48 44.22
C MET A 1 -7.88 -52.10 43.27
N ASN A 2 -9.04 -51.48 43.07
CA ASN A 2 -10.07 -52.02 42.18
C ASN A 2 -9.96 -51.36 40.79
N ALA A 3 -10.47 -52.01 39.74
CA ALA A 3 -10.34 -51.55 38.35
C ALA A 3 -10.82 -50.09 38.15
N LYS A 4 -11.77 -49.64 38.97
CA LYS A 4 -12.28 -48.27 38.96
C LYS A 4 -11.23 -47.25 39.42
N THR A 5 -10.37 -47.61 40.37
CA THR A 5 -9.25 -46.76 40.79
C THR A 5 -8.19 -46.66 39.68
N LEU A 6 -7.95 -47.76 38.94
CA LEU A 6 -6.91 -47.80 37.91
C LEU A 6 -7.31 -47.04 36.62
N ILE A 7 -8.58 -47.11 36.23
CA ILE A 7 -9.13 -46.35 35.09
C ILE A 7 -9.15 -44.85 35.40
N ALA A 8 -9.54 -44.46 36.61
CA ALA A 8 -9.55 -43.05 37.02
C ALA A 8 -8.15 -42.44 36.98
N THR A 9 -7.12 -43.17 37.43
CA THR A 9 -5.73 -42.70 37.35
C THR A 9 -5.25 -42.60 35.90
N ALA A 10 -5.58 -43.57 35.04
CA ALA A 10 -5.17 -43.56 33.63
C ALA A 10 -5.81 -42.41 32.82
N LEU A 11 -7.05 -42.03 33.13
CA LEU A 11 -7.74 -40.90 32.48
C LEU A 11 -7.14 -39.55 32.88
N VAL A 12 -6.71 -39.40 34.14
CA VAL A 12 -6.13 -38.15 34.63
C VAL A 12 -4.71 -37.92 34.07
N LEU A 13 -3.92 -38.98 33.85
CA LEU A 13 -2.59 -38.84 33.25
C LEU A 13 -2.62 -38.60 31.73
N SER A 14 -3.72 -38.92 31.03
CA SER A 14 -3.80 -38.80 29.56
C SER A 14 -4.17 -37.40 29.06
N PHE A 15 -4.60 -36.48 29.93
CA PHE A 15 -4.88 -35.08 29.57
C PHE A 15 -3.81 -34.08 30.04
N ALA A 16 -2.81 -34.51 30.79
CA ALA A 16 -1.72 -33.65 31.27
C ALA A 16 -0.60 -33.41 30.23
N GLY A 17 -0.70 -34.00 29.03
CA GLY A 17 0.38 -34.06 28.04
C GLY A 17 0.28 -33.12 26.84
N ALA A 18 -0.76 -32.29 26.72
CA ALA A 18 -0.87 -31.32 25.62
C ALA A 18 -1.19 -29.93 26.16
N GLY A 19 -0.35 -29.46 27.09
CA GLY A 19 -0.27 -28.04 27.42
C GLY A 19 0.07 -27.26 26.15
N ALA A 20 -0.76 -26.28 25.84
CA ALA A 20 -0.69 -25.48 24.64
C ALA A 20 0.74 -25.04 24.30
N ALA A 21 1.28 -25.57 23.21
CA ALA A 21 2.40 -24.96 22.52
C ALA A 21 1.86 -23.74 21.76
N PHE A 22 1.44 -22.69 22.48
CA PHE A 22 1.39 -21.38 21.87
C PHE A 22 2.83 -21.00 21.56
N ALA A 23 3.13 -20.74 20.29
CA ALA A 23 4.35 -20.08 19.90
C ALA A 23 4.42 -18.78 20.72
N GLN A 24 5.37 -18.71 21.65
CA GLN A 24 5.76 -17.44 22.25
C GLN A 24 6.31 -16.62 21.09
N GLU A 25 5.48 -15.76 20.51
CA GLU A 25 5.91 -14.82 19.48
C GLU A 25 7.07 -14.03 20.07
N GLY A 26 8.26 -14.20 19.50
CA GLY A 26 9.42 -13.42 19.87
C GLY A 26 9.09 -11.98 19.55
N THR A 27 8.63 -11.21 20.54
CA THR A 27 8.65 -9.76 20.47
C THR A 27 10.10 -9.41 20.22
N GLN A 28 10.41 -9.09 18.97
CA GLN A 28 11.71 -8.60 18.61
C GLN A 28 11.87 -7.27 19.35
N ASP A 29 12.71 -7.26 20.38
CA ASP A 29 13.05 -6.07 21.16
C ASP A 29 14.00 -5.20 20.33
N PHE A 30 13.48 -4.69 19.21
CA PHE A 30 14.16 -3.65 18.47
C PHE A 30 13.99 -2.35 19.27
N PRO A 31 15.08 -1.69 19.68
CA PRO A 31 14.96 -0.39 20.33
C PRO A 31 14.18 0.53 19.40
N VAL A 32 13.09 1.12 19.90
CA VAL A 32 12.27 2.05 19.12
C VAL A 32 13.21 3.20 18.68
N PRO A 33 13.48 3.33 17.38
CA PRO A 33 14.41 4.35 16.93
C PRO A 33 13.86 5.72 17.30
N GLN A 34 14.67 6.47 18.05
CA GLN A 34 14.34 7.82 18.51
C GLN A 34 14.64 8.83 17.40
N TRP A 35 13.99 8.69 16.24
CA TRP A 35 14.11 9.67 15.17
C TRP A 35 13.32 10.93 15.53
N LYS A 36 14.00 11.91 16.11
CA LYS A 36 13.45 13.25 16.33
C LYS A 36 13.97 14.18 15.25
N SER A 37 13.07 14.58 14.35
CA SER A 37 13.35 15.68 13.41
C SER A 37 13.43 17.00 14.20
N SER A 38 14.47 17.78 13.97
CA SER A 38 14.57 19.17 14.46
C SER A 38 13.87 20.17 13.54
N VAL A 39 13.42 19.73 12.36
CA VAL A 39 12.77 20.59 11.35
C VAL A 39 11.26 20.43 11.33
N THR A 40 10.59 21.55 11.12
CA THR A 40 9.13 21.63 10.93
C THR A 40 8.72 21.10 9.56
N ARG A 41 7.44 20.72 9.44
CA ARG A 41 6.87 20.27 8.16
C ARG A 41 7.00 21.32 7.05
N SER A 42 6.85 22.60 7.38
CA SER A 42 6.99 23.71 6.44
C SER A 42 8.41 23.84 5.90
N GLU A 43 9.41 23.70 6.77
CA GLU A 43 10.83 23.76 6.39
C GLU A 43 11.20 22.58 5.50
N VAL A 44 10.70 21.38 5.81
CA VAL A 44 10.86 20.19 4.95
C VAL A 44 10.30 20.45 3.56
N VAL A 45 9.05 20.96 3.46
CA VAL A 45 8.41 21.25 2.17
C VAL A 45 9.15 22.34 1.40
N ALA A 46 9.60 23.40 2.08
CA ALA A 46 10.38 24.47 1.44
C ALA A 46 11.70 23.95 0.89
N THR A 47 12.41 23.13 1.67
CA THR A 47 13.67 22.49 1.26
C THR A 47 13.44 21.61 0.03
N LEU A 48 12.46 20.71 0.07
CA LEU A 48 12.15 19.81 -1.03
C LEU A 48 11.73 20.53 -2.32
N LYS A 49 11.09 21.70 -2.22
CA LYS A 49 10.77 22.53 -3.39
C LYS A 49 11.99 23.22 -3.98
N ALA A 50 12.95 23.61 -3.15
CA ALA A 50 14.17 24.29 -3.57
C ALA A 50 15.25 23.33 -4.06
N THR A 51 15.24 22.08 -3.60
CA THR A 51 16.21 21.05 -4.00
C THR A 51 15.91 20.54 -5.43
N PRO A 52 16.87 20.59 -6.36
CA PRO A 52 16.74 19.94 -7.65
C PRO A 52 16.45 18.44 -7.47
N ALA A 53 15.50 17.88 -8.24
CA ALA A 53 15.07 16.48 -8.10
C ALA A 53 16.23 15.46 -8.17
N ALA A 54 17.33 15.81 -8.83
CA ALA A 54 18.55 14.99 -8.92
C ALA A 54 19.36 14.89 -7.61
N GLN A 55 19.12 15.75 -6.63
CA GLN A 55 19.87 15.79 -5.36
C GLN A 55 19.13 15.10 -4.20
N VAL A 56 17.87 14.70 -4.39
CA VAL A 56 17.12 13.93 -3.39
C VAL A 56 17.49 12.45 -3.55
N GLN A 57 18.52 12.02 -2.85
CA GLN A 57 18.92 10.60 -2.82
C GLN A 57 18.26 9.90 -1.63
N ALA A 58 17.36 8.97 -1.93
CA ALA A 58 16.69 8.15 -0.92
C ALA A 58 17.58 7.02 -0.34
N GLY A 59 18.85 6.92 -0.77
CA GLY A 59 19.77 5.87 -0.33
C GLY A 59 19.38 4.46 -0.80
N GLU A 60 18.42 4.37 -1.73
CA GLU A 60 17.96 3.11 -2.30
C GLU A 60 19.08 2.44 -3.09
N ALA A 61 19.25 1.13 -2.92
CA ALA A 61 20.28 0.35 -3.61
C ALA A 61 20.07 0.30 -5.13
N SER A 62 18.89 0.67 -5.61
CA SER A 62 18.49 0.67 -7.02
C SER A 62 18.11 2.07 -7.48
N ALA A 63 18.36 2.37 -8.75
CA ALA A 63 17.92 3.60 -9.37
C ALA A 63 16.38 3.73 -9.25
N ALA A 64 15.91 4.95 -8.97
CA ALA A 64 14.48 5.23 -8.94
C ALA A 64 13.84 4.86 -10.28
N PRO A 65 12.66 4.19 -10.28
CA PRO A 65 12.00 3.83 -11.51
C PRO A 65 11.64 5.09 -12.29
N LYS A 66 12.07 5.16 -13.55
CA LYS A 66 11.67 6.24 -14.46
C LYS A 66 10.19 6.04 -14.77
N ALA A 67 9.38 7.06 -14.50
CA ALA A 67 7.96 7.03 -14.87
C ALA A 67 7.84 6.80 -16.38
N ALA A 68 7.16 5.71 -16.76
CA ALA A 68 6.96 5.35 -18.16
C ALA A 68 5.85 6.20 -18.83
N SER A 69 4.99 6.84 -18.04
CA SER A 69 3.87 7.63 -18.54
C SER A 69 4.33 9.00 -19.02
N THR A 70 3.88 9.40 -20.21
CA THR A 70 4.05 10.74 -20.78
C THR A 70 2.90 11.69 -20.43
N LEU A 71 1.91 11.22 -19.65
CA LEU A 71 0.72 12.00 -19.30
C LEU A 71 1.02 13.01 -18.19
N THR A 72 0.39 14.18 -18.29
CA THR A 72 0.40 15.16 -17.21
C THR A 72 -0.38 14.65 -15.99
N ARG A 73 -0.11 15.21 -14.82
CA ARG A 73 -0.84 14.86 -13.58
C ARG A 73 -2.35 15.07 -13.69
N ALA A 74 -2.78 16.13 -14.38
CA ALA A 74 -4.19 16.41 -14.60
C ALA A 74 -4.87 15.35 -15.49
N GLN A 75 -4.20 14.93 -16.56
CA GLN A 75 -4.67 13.83 -17.41
C GLN A 75 -4.78 12.53 -16.61
N VAL A 76 -3.74 12.16 -15.86
CA VAL A 76 -3.75 10.94 -15.03
C VAL A 76 -4.93 10.95 -14.05
N GLN A 77 -5.19 12.08 -13.39
CA GLN A 77 -6.33 12.18 -12.47
C GLN A 77 -7.68 12.08 -13.19
N ALA A 78 -7.81 12.65 -14.37
CA ALA A 78 -9.03 12.58 -15.17
C ALA A 78 -9.30 11.16 -15.68
N GLU A 79 -8.28 10.51 -16.24
CA GLU A 79 -8.34 9.11 -16.67
C GLU A 79 -8.69 8.18 -15.49
N THR A 80 -8.02 8.37 -14.35
CA THR A 80 -8.28 7.57 -13.13
C THR A 80 -9.73 7.72 -12.67
N ARG A 81 -10.27 8.94 -12.66
CA ARG A 81 -11.67 9.18 -12.27
C ARG A 81 -12.65 8.49 -13.21
N GLU A 82 -12.38 8.54 -14.51
CA GLU A 82 -13.23 7.88 -15.50
C GLU A 82 -13.15 6.36 -15.39
N ALA A 83 -11.96 5.81 -15.15
CA ALA A 83 -11.75 4.39 -14.91
C ALA A 83 -12.51 3.90 -13.66
N LEU A 84 -12.53 4.69 -12.59
CA LEU A 84 -13.34 4.42 -11.40
C LEU A 84 -14.84 4.46 -11.71
N ARG A 85 -15.30 5.48 -12.46
CA ARG A 85 -16.70 5.61 -12.88
C ARG A 85 -17.17 4.41 -13.69
N LEU A 86 -16.30 3.88 -14.53
CA LEU A 86 -16.55 2.70 -15.36
C LEU A 86 -16.40 1.37 -14.61
N GLY A 87 -15.93 1.40 -13.36
CA GLY A 87 -15.70 0.21 -12.54
C GLY A 87 -14.56 -0.68 -13.04
N VAL A 88 -13.72 -0.20 -13.96
CA VAL A 88 -12.60 -0.99 -14.51
C VAL A 88 -11.38 -1.01 -13.59
N ILE A 89 -11.35 -0.16 -12.57
CA ILE A 89 -10.39 -0.22 -11.46
C ILE A 89 -11.14 -0.18 -10.14
N GLY A 90 -10.66 -0.92 -9.14
CA GLY A 90 -11.29 -1.05 -7.82
C GLY A 90 -10.39 -1.82 -6.86
N SER A 91 -10.83 -1.94 -5.60
CA SER A 91 -10.07 -2.59 -4.52
C SER A 91 -10.59 -4.00 -4.19
N ASP A 92 -11.24 -4.67 -5.14
CA ASP A 92 -11.69 -6.04 -4.95
C ASP A 92 -10.53 -7.03 -5.07
N GLU A 93 -10.41 -7.90 -4.07
CA GLU A 93 -9.39 -8.93 -4.02
C GLU A 93 -9.74 -10.06 -4.99
N GLY A 94 -8.98 -10.21 -6.07
CA GLY A 94 -9.00 -11.41 -6.91
C GLY A 94 -9.47 -11.26 -8.37
N THR A 95 -9.89 -10.07 -8.81
CA THR A 95 -10.28 -9.87 -10.23
C THR A 95 -9.49 -8.75 -10.89
N VAL A 96 -8.60 -9.11 -11.84
CA VAL A 96 -8.02 -8.13 -12.75
C VAL A 96 -9.07 -7.76 -13.78
N ARG A 97 -9.65 -6.56 -13.62
CA ARG A 97 -10.59 -6.02 -14.60
C ARG A 97 -9.81 -5.41 -15.76
N VAL A 98 -10.02 -5.94 -16.97
CA VAL A 98 -9.45 -5.39 -18.19
C VAL A 98 -10.50 -4.52 -18.86
N ALA A 99 -10.17 -3.25 -19.09
CA ALA A 99 -11.06 -2.35 -19.81
C ALA A 99 -11.29 -2.86 -21.24
N THR A 100 -12.55 -2.86 -21.69
CA THR A 100 -12.89 -3.07 -23.09
C THR A 100 -12.32 -1.92 -23.95
N PRO A 101 -12.13 -2.11 -25.28
CA PRO A 101 -11.64 -1.05 -26.15
C PRO A 101 -12.45 0.25 -26.07
N ALA A 102 -13.79 0.13 -25.96
CA ALA A 102 -14.67 1.29 -25.81
C ALA A 102 -14.47 2.03 -24.47
N GLN A 103 -14.29 1.29 -23.37
CA GLN A 103 -13.99 1.89 -22.06
C GLN A 103 -12.61 2.55 -22.05
N ALA A 104 -11.61 1.93 -22.67
CA ALA A 104 -10.28 2.52 -22.80
C ALA A 104 -10.30 3.84 -23.58
N GLU A 105 -11.12 3.94 -24.64
CA GLU A 105 -11.29 5.19 -25.37
C GLU A 105 -11.98 6.26 -24.52
N GLN A 106 -13.01 5.90 -23.75
CA GLN A 106 -13.68 6.84 -22.84
C GLN A 106 -12.73 7.40 -21.78
N ILE A 107 -11.87 6.54 -21.23
CA ILE A 107 -10.83 6.92 -20.28
C ILE A 107 -9.85 7.89 -20.93
N ARG A 108 -9.30 7.54 -22.10
CA ARG A 108 -8.38 8.42 -22.85
C ARG A 108 -9.01 9.78 -23.15
N ALA A 109 -10.26 9.79 -23.61
CA ALA A 109 -10.98 11.02 -23.91
C ALA A 109 -11.17 11.91 -22.67
N ALA A 110 -11.33 11.32 -21.48
CA ALA A 110 -11.35 12.08 -20.22
C ALA A 110 -10.01 12.76 -19.93
N GLY A 111 -8.90 12.06 -20.20
CA GLY A 111 -7.56 12.66 -20.16
C GLY A 111 -7.43 13.85 -21.10
N LEU A 112 -7.82 13.69 -22.37
CA LEU A 112 -7.75 14.77 -23.37
C LEU A 112 -8.56 16.00 -22.96
N ARG A 113 -9.81 15.83 -22.48
CA ARG A 113 -10.64 16.95 -22.00
C ARG A 113 -10.00 17.71 -20.83
N ALA A 114 -9.19 17.05 -20.01
CA ALA A 114 -8.50 17.69 -18.89
C ALA A 114 -7.36 18.60 -19.34
N LEU A 115 -6.81 18.41 -20.54
CA LEU A 115 -5.87 19.35 -21.14
C LEU A 115 -6.60 20.64 -21.51
N ASP A 116 -7.73 20.54 -22.24
CA ASP A 116 -8.51 21.69 -22.68
C ASP A 116 -9.01 22.54 -21.50
N GLY A 117 -9.49 21.88 -20.45
CA GLY A 117 -9.96 22.55 -19.23
C GLY A 117 -8.85 23.21 -18.40
N ASN A 118 -7.59 22.79 -18.54
CA ASN A 118 -6.46 23.46 -17.92
C ASN A 118 -5.98 24.67 -18.73
N VAL A 119 -6.02 24.57 -20.07
CA VAL A 119 -5.72 25.71 -20.95
C VAL A 119 -6.73 26.84 -20.71
N ALA A 120 -8.03 26.52 -20.63
CA ALA A 120 -9.08 27.50 -20.37
C ALA A 120 -9.06 28.13 -18.96
N ARG A 121 -8.31 27.57 -18.00
CA ARG A 121 -8.13 28.13 -16.65
C ARG A 121 -6.85 28.97 -16.49
N ALA A 122 -5.99 28.96 -17.51
CA ALA A 122 -4.72 29.68 -17.50
C ALA A 122 -4.79 31.03 -18.23
N GLU A 123 -5.90 31.34 -18.89
CA GLU A 123 -6.26 32.65 -19.46
C GLU A 123 -7.13 33.45 -18.48
#